data_AF-A0A539E4H0-F1
#
_entry.id   AF-A0A539E4H0-F1
#
_cell.length_a   1.000
_cell.length_b   1.000
_cell.length_c   1.000
_cell.angle_alpha   90.00
_cell.angle_beta   90.00
_cell.angle_gamma   90.00
#
_symmetry.space_group_name_H-M   'P 1'
#
loop_
_entity.id
_entity.type
_entity.pdbx_description
1 polymer ?
#
loop_
_entity_poly.entity_id
_entity_poly.type
_entity_poly.pdbx_seq_one_letter_code
_entity_poly.pdbx_strand_id
1 'polypeptide(L)'
;VLVYVGAVMVLFLFGVMLTRAKLGADGDLDNGGFRIGIPVALLMLGVMAYVLIGGFEDTRLPQGGGQVRVQTVSDNIFGPYLLPFWALSFVLLAAVIGAIVLARKD
;
A
#
# COMPACT_ATOMS: atom_id res chain seq x y z
N VAL A 1 -4.86 -4.86 10.69
CA VAL A 1 -5.94 -3.91 11.06
C VAL A 1 -5.39 -2.70 11.82
N LEU A 2 -4.70 -2.88 12.95
CA LEU A 2 -4.22 -1.77 13.81
C LEU A 2 -3.49 -0.65 13.07
N VAL A 3 -2.50 -0.96 12.22
CA VAL A 3 -1.71 0.07 11.53
C VAL A 3 -2.50 0.73 10.40
N TYR A 4 -3.06 -0.06 9.47
CA TYR A 4 -3.73 0.49 8.29
C TYR A 4 -5.02 1.23 8.65
N VAL A 5 -5.93 0.56 9.36
CA VAL A 5 -7.21 1.18 9.71
C VAL A 5 -7.03 2.15 10.88
N GLY A 6 -6.28 1.77 11.91
CA GLY A 6 -6.19 2.56 13.15
C GLY A 6 -5.30 3.81 13.06
N ALA A 7 -4.24 3.80 12.25
CA ALA A 7 -3.37 4.96 12.08
C ALA A 7 -3.54 5.63 10.71
N VAL A 8 -3.33 4.88 9.63
CA VAL A 8 -3.26 5.46 8.27
C VAL A 8 -4.62 6.00 7.84
N MET A 9 -5.66 5.17 7.82
CA MET A 9 -7.00 5.60 7.40
C MET A 9 -7.56 6.70 8.31
N VAL A 10 -7.33 6.62 9.61
CA VAL A 10 -7.76 7.68 10.55
C VAL A 10 -7.07 9.01 10.25
N LEU A 11 -5.75 9.03 9.97
CA LEU A 11 -5.04 10.25 9.58
C LEU A 11 -5.61 10.85 8.27
N PHE A 12 -5.89 10.00 7.27
CA PHE A 12 -6.52 10.43 6.03
C PHE A 12 -7.91 11.03 6.29
N LEU A 13 -8.73 10.38 7.11
CA LEU A 13 -10.05 10.88 7.47
C LEU A 13 -9.96 12.23 8.20
N PHE A 14 -9.04 12.41 9.14
CA PHE A 14 -8.80 13.71 9.76
C PHE A 14 -8.38 14.77 8.75
N GLY A 15 -7.47 14.44 7.83
CA GLY A 15 -7.07 15.34 6.75
C GLY A 15 -8.26 15.77 5.90
N VAL A 16 -9.05 14.81 5.42
CA VAL A 16 -10.25 15.06 4.60
C VAL A 16 -11.30 15.85 5.38
N MET A 17 -11.49 15.60 6.67
CA MET A 17 -12.44 16.35 7.52
C MET A 17 -11.99 17.80 7.76
N LEU A 18 -10.69 18.04 7.94
CA LEU A 18 -10.14 19.39 8.13
C LEU A 18 -10.13 20.20 6.83
N THR A 19 -10.03 19.54 5.68
CA THR A 19 -10.17 20.17 4.37
C THR A 19 -11.64 20.24 3.96
N ARG A 20 -12.05 21.29 3.22
CA ARG A 20 -13.35 21.28 2.53
C ARG A 20 -13.25 20.42 1.27
N ALA A 21 -13.03 19.12 1.44
CA ALA A 21 -12.99 18.20 0.31
C ALA A 21 -14.35 18.24 -0.40
N LYS A 22 -14.37 18.67 -1.66
CA LYS A 22 -15.56 18.57 -2.50
C LYS A 22 -15.71 17.11 -2.91
N LEU A 23 -16.57 16.38 -2.21
CA LEU A 23 -16.95 15.02 -2.61
C LEU A 23 -18.13 15.12 -3.58
N GLY A 24 -17.84 15.06 -4.89
CA GLY A 24 -18.83 15.14 -5.97
C GLY A 24 -18.17 15.16 -7.34
N ALA A 25 -18.94 14.91 -8.39
CA ALA A 25 -18.48 15.07 -9.77
C ALA A 25 -18.27 16.58 -10.05
N ASP A 26 -17.04 17.04 -9.94
CA ASP A 26 -16.61 18.36 -10.41
C ASP A 26 -16.08 18.18 -11.83
N GLY A 27 -16.78 18.70 -12.83
CA GLY A 27 -16.42 18.55 -14.26
C GLY A 27 -15.06 19.14 -14.66
N ASP A 28 -14.41 19.87 -13.75
CA ASP A 28 -13.05 20.43 -13.90
C ASP A 28 -11.95 19.51 -13.33
N LEU A 29 -12.33 18.50 -12.54
CA LEU A 29 -11.43 17.53 -11.91
C LEU A 29 -11.55 16.12 -12.52
N ASP A 30 -12.58 15.88 -13.34
CA ASP A 30 -12.78 14.60 -14.01
C ASP A 30 -11.90 14.47 -15.26
N ASN A 31 -11.05 13.44 -15.25
CA ASN A 31 -10.15 13.11 -16.34
C ASN A 31 -10.90 12.51 -17.55
N GLY A 32 -10.91 13.21 -18.69
CA GLY A 32 -11.47 12.71 -19.97
C GLY A 32 -10.83 11.43 -20.51
N GLY A 33 -9.68 11.04 -19.96
CA GLY A 33 -8.96 9.80 -20.23
C GLY A 33 -9.61 8.54 -19.64
N PHE A 34 -10.72 8.64 -18.89
CA PHE A 34 -11.45 7.48 -18.36
C PHE A 34 -11.78 6.44 -19.44
N ARG A 35 -12.12 6.89 -20.66
CA ARG A 35 -12.42 6.01 -21.81
C ARG A 35 -11.22 5.17 -22.25
N ILE A 36 -10.00 5.67 -22.08
CA ILE A 36 -8.74 4.95 -22.36
C ILE A 36 -8.27 4.18 -21.12
N GLY A 37 -8.57 4.67 -19.92
CA GLY A 37 -8.25 3.99 -18.67
C GLY A 37 -8.89 2.61 -18.54
N ILE A 38 -10.16 2.46 -18.96
CA ILE A 38 -10.87 1.16 -18.93
C ILE A 38 -10.14 0.08 -19.74
N PRO A 39 -9.86 0.25 -21.05
CA PRO A 39 -9.19 -0.79 -21.82
C PRO A 39 -7.77 -1.08 -21.31
N VAL A 40 -7.04 -0.07 -20.80
CA VAL A 40 -5.71 -0.29 -20.21
C VAL A 40 -5.80 -1.11 -18.93
N ALA A 41 -6.76 -0.81 -18.05
CA ALA A 41 -6.99 -1.58 -16.82
C ALA A 41 -7.38 -3.03 -17.12
N LEU A 42 -8.27 -3.25 -18.09
CA LEU A 42 -8.66 -4.59 -18.54
C LEU A 42 -7.50 -5.35 -19.17
N LEU A 43 -6.67 -4.68 -19.96
CA LEU A 43 -5.46 -5.27 -20.53
C LEU A 43 -4.50 -5.70 -19.40
N MET A 44 -4.22 -4.81 -18.45
CA MET A 44 -3.34 -5.12 -17.30
C MET A 44 -3.88 -6.28 -16.47
N LEU A 45 -5.18 -6.28 -16.17
CA LEU A 45 -5.85 -7.40 -15.49
C LEU A 45 -5.71 -8.70 -16.30
N GLY A 46 -5.98 -8.65 -17.61
CA GLY A 46 -5.90 -9.80 -18.50
C GLY A 46 -4.50 -10.38 -18.61
N VAL A 47 -3.48 -9.52 -18.76
CA VAL A 47 -2.07 -9.94 -18.78
C VAL A 47 -1.67 -10.56 -17.44
N MET A 48 -2.03 -9.92 -16.32
CA MET A 48 -1.74 -10.46 -14.98
C MET A 48 -2.39 -11.83 -14.80
N ALA A 49 -3.68 -11.97 -15.14
CA ALA A 49 -4.40 -13.24 -15.05
C ALA A 49 -3.78 -14.31 -15.95
N TYR A 50 -3.45 -13.96 -17.20
CA TYR A 50 -2.82 -14.87 -18.15
C TYR A 50 -1.47 -15.38 -17.64
N VAL A 51 -0.61 -14.49 -17.12
CA VAL A 51 0.71 -14.86 -16.57
C VAL A 51 0.56 -15.72 -15.33
N LEU A 52 -0.37 -15.40 -14.43
CA LEU A 52 -0.59 -16.20 -13.22
C LEU A 52 -1.13 -17.60 -13.55
N ILE A 53 -2.09 -17.69 -14.46
CA ILE A 53 -2.66 -18.98 -14.86
C ILE A 53 -1.61 -19.81 -15.60
N GLY A 54 -0.96 -19.24 -16.62
CA GLY A 54 0.05 -19.97 -17.41
C GLY A 54 1.33 -20.30 -16.64
N GLY A 55 1.68 -19.52 -15.61
CA GLY A 55 2.87 -19.74 -14.79
C GLY A 55 2.66 -20.73 -13.64
N PHE A 56 1.44 -20.84 -13.11
CA PHE A 56 1.17 -21.60 -11.88
C PHE A 56 0.06 -22.66 -12.03
N GLU A 57 -0.42 -22.94 -13.26
CA GLU A 57 -1.59 -23.79 -13.56
C GLU A 57 -1.74 -25.02 -12.65
N ASP A 58 -0.73 -25.89 -12.62
CA ASP A 58 -0.74 -27.15 -11.86
C ASP A 58 -0.07 -27.04 -10.47
N THR A 59 0.30 -25.84 -10.04
CA THR A 59 0.99 -25.64 -8.76
C THR A 59 -0.01 -25.80 -7.61
N ARG A 60 0.12 -26.91 -6.88
CA ARG A 60 -0.67 -27.15 -5.67
C ARG A 60 -0.19 -26.26 -4.53
N LEU A 61 -1.10 -25.48 -3.97
CA LEU A 61 -0.83 -24.73 -2.74
C LEU A 61 -0.50 -25.71 -1.60
N PRO A 62 0.51 -25.40 -0.76
CA PRO A 62 0.81 -26.22 0.41
C PRO A 62 -0.44 -26.36 1.30
N GLN A 63 -0.92 -27.59 1.48
CA GLN A 63 -2.02 -27.88 2.40
C GLN A 63 -1.46 -27.94 3.83
N GLY A 64 -1.33 -26.77 4.47
CA GLY A 64 -0.77 -26.69 5.81
C GLY A 64 -0.21 -25.33 6.21
N GLY A 65 -0.86 -24.24 5.79
CA GLY A 65 -0.52 -22.90 6.28
C GLY A 65 -0.90 -22.75 7.76
N GLY A 66 -0.12 -23.34 8.65
CA GLY A 66 -0.26 -23.13 10.09
C GLY A 66 -0.15 -21.64 10.42
N GLN A 67 -0.83 -21.21 11.50
CA GLN A 67 -0.78 -19.82 11.95
C GLN A 67 0.69 -19.41 12.19
N VAL A 68 1.16 -18.43 11.41
CA VAL A 68 2.53 -17.93 11.54
C VAL A 68 2.65 -17.24 12.89
N ARG A 69 3.52 -17.77 13.75
CA ARG A 69 3.79 -17.19 15.08
C ARG A 69 4.60 -15.92 14.92
N VAL A 70 4.35 -14.95 15.78
CA VAL A 70 5.10 -13.68 15.83
C VAL A 70 6.60 -13.95 15.98
N GLN A 71 7.00 -14.95 16.76
CA GLN A 71 8.40 -15.35 16.90
C GLN A 71 9.07 -15.65 15.55
N THR A 72 8.42 -16.42 14.68
CA THR A 72 8.96 -16.75 13.36
C THR A 72 9.11 -15.52 12.46
N VAL A 73 8.21 -14.55 12.60
CA VAL A 73 8.33 -13.26 11.89
C VAL A 73 9.50 -12.45 12.45
N SER A 74 9.62 -12.36 13.77
CA SER A 74 10.72 -11.67 14.44
C SER A 74 12.09 -12.24 14.05
N ASP A 75 12.24 -13.57 14.07
CA ASP A 75 13.49 -14.25 13.70
C ASP A 75 13.89 -13.92 12.25
N ASN A 76 12.92 -13.82 11.34
CA ASN A 76 13.17 -13.44 9.96
C ASN A 76 13.55 -11.95 9.81
N ILE A 77 12.85 -11.06 10.51
CA ILE A 77 13.12 -9.61 10.45
C ILE A 77 14.50 -9.29 11.02
N PHE A 78 14.87 -9.89 12.14
CA PHE A 78 16.14 -9.60 12.82
C PHE A 78 17.30 -10.52 12.39
N GLY A 79 17.02 -11.56 11.58
CA GLY A 79 18.04 -12.39 10.95
C GLY A 79 18.26 -12.00 9.48
N PRO A 80 17.73 -12.77 8.52
CA PRO A 80 18.00 -12.56 7.09
C PRO A 80 17.57 -11.18 6.57
N TYR A 81 16.54 -10.56 7.17
CA TYR A 81 16.03 -9.25 6.74
C TYR A 81 16.49 -8.09 7.63
N LEU A 82 17.59 -8.27 8.40
CA LEU A 82 18.09 -7.23 9.30
C LEU A 82 18.48 -5.94 8.55
N LEU A 83 19.19 -6.08 7.43
CA LEU A 83 19.61 -4.94 6.60
C LEU A 83 18.43 -4.13 6.03
N PRO A 84 17.44 -4.74 5.35
CA PRO A 84 16.28 -3.98 4.88
C PRO A 84 15.44 -3.41 6.04
N PHE A 85 15.34 -4.08 7.19
CA PHE A 85 14.69 -3.52 8.37
C PHE A 85 15.37 -2.25 8.88
N TRP A 86 16.71 -2.23 8.88
CA TRP A 86 17.49 -1.03 9.19
C TRP A 86 17.20 0.10 8.19
N ALA A 87 17.20 -0.19 6.89
CA ALA A 87 16.87 0.80 5.87
C ALA A 87 15.47 1.39 6.07
N LEU A 88 14.47 0.57 6.40
CA LEU A 88 13.11 1.03 6.73
C LEU A 88 13.09 1.96 7.95
N SER A 89 13.91 1.70 8.96
CA SER A 89 14.00 2.57 10.15
C SER A 89 14.50 3.97 9.80
N PHE A 90 15.48 4.08 8.90
CA PHE A 90 15.92 5.37 8.34
C PHE A 90 14.83 6.04 7.49
N VAL A 91 14.10 5.28 6.68
CA VAL A 91 12.96 5.83 5.90
C VAL A 91 11.89 6.40 6.82
N LEU A 92 11.54 5.69 7.90
CA LEU A 92 10.55 6.16 8.88
C LEU A 92 11.04 7.41 9.62
N LEU A 93 12.32 7.44 10.00
CA LEU A 93 12.94 8.62 10.62
C LEU A 93 12.88 9.83 9.66
N ALA A 94 13.29 9.64 8.41
CA ALA A 94 13.24 10.68 7.39
C ALA A 94 11.80 11.16 7.13
N ALA A 95 10.82 10.26 7.13
CA ALA A 95 9.41 10.60 6.98
C ALA A 95 8.90 11.48 8.14
N VAL A 96 9.27 11.16 9.39
CA VAL A 96 8.91 11.98 10.56
C VAL A 96 9.55 13.37 10.47
N ILE A 97 10.84 13.44 10.15
CA ILE A 97 11.54 14.73 9.97
C ILE A 97 10.86 15.54 8.85
N GLY A 98 10.56 14.90 7.72
CA GLY A 98 9.89 15.52 6.57
C GLY A 98 8.52 16.08 6.95
N ALA A 99 7.72 15.33 7.72
CA ALA A 99 6.43 15.80 8.21
C ALA A 99 6.56 17.03 9.14
N ILE A 100 7.53 17.03 10.05
CA ILE A 100 7.78 18.16 10.98
C ILE A 100 8.19 19.41 10.19
N VAL A 101 9.14 19.28 9.27
CA VAL A 101 9.63 20.41 8.46
C VAL A 101 8.53 20.97 7.57
N LEU A 102 7.70 20.11 6.96
CA LEU A 102 6.57 20.55 6.14
C LEU A 102 5.48 21.26 6.95
N ALA A 103 5.25 20.85 8.20
CA ALA A 103 4.26 21.46 9.08
C ALA A 103 4.75 22.75 9.75
N ARG A 104 6.08 22.97 9.81
CA ARG A 104 6.67 24.17 10.40
C ARG A 104 6.30 25.40 9.57
N LYS A 105 5.78 26.43 10.22
CA LYS A 105 5.27 27.66 9.59
C LYS A 105 6.26 28.83 9.68
N ASP A 106 7.55 28.51 9.72
CA ASP A 106 8.67 29.45 9.71
C ASP A 106 9.26 29.54 8.30
#